data_AF-A0A2K5Y4S7-F1
#
_entry.id   AF-A0A2K5Y4S7-F1
#
_cell.length_a   1.000
_cell.length_b   1.000
_cell.length_c   1.000
_cell.angle_alpha   90.00
_cell.angle_beta   90.00
_cell.angle_gamma   90.00
#
_symmetry.space_group_name_H-M   'P 1'
#
loop_
_entity.id
_entity.type
_entity.pdbx_description
1 polymer ?
#
loop_
_entity_poly.entity_id
_entity_poly.type
_entity_poly.pdbx_seq_one_letter_code
_entity_poly.pdbx_strand_id
1 'polypeptide(L)'
;MWFLTALLLWVDTTKAVITLQPPWVSVFQEETVTLQCEVPRLPGSSSTQWFLNGTATQTSTPSYRITSASVKDSGEYRCQRGPSGRSDPIQLEIHRDWLLLQVSSRVFTEGEPLALRCHAWKDKLVYNVLYYQNGKAFKFFYRNSKLTILKTNISHNGAYHCSGMGKHRYTSAGVSVTVKGLQLPTPVWLHVLFYLVVGIMFLVNTVLWVTIRKELKRKKKWNLEISLDSAHEKKVTSSLQEDRHLEEELKKQLQEGVHRKEPEEAK
;
A
#
# COMPACT_ATOMS: atom_id res chain seq x y z
N MET A 1 -25.48 -28.16 -9.68
CA MET A 1 -25.62 -28.09 -8.21
C MET A 1 -24.23 -28.00 -7.54
N TRP A 2 -23.41 -27.04 -7.98
CA TRP A 2 -22.02 -26.83 -7.49
C TRP A 2 -21.75 -25.35 -7.13
N PHE A 3 -22.81 -24.53 -6.98
CA PHE A 3 -22.72 -23.10 -6.70
C PHE A 3 -22.95 -22.72 -5.22
N LEU A 4 -23.22 -23.69 -4.33
CA LEU A 4 -23.57 -23.43 -2.92
C LEU A 4 -22.37 -23.51 -1.95
N THR A 5 -21.19 -23.95 -2.38
CA THR A 5 -20.02 -24.07 -1.50
C THR A 5 -19.14 -22.81 -1.45
N ALA A 6 -19.40 -21.80 -2.28
CA ALA A 6 -18.61 -20.56 -2.32
C ALA A 6 -19.09 -19.47 -1.33
N LEU A 7 -20.22 -19.67 -0.62
CA LEU A 7 -20.81 -18.64 0.25
C LEU A 7 -20.43 -18.76 1.73
N LEU A 8 -19.57 -19.71 2.14
CA LEU A 8 -19.26 -19.96 3.55
C LEU A 8 -17.88 -19.48 4.05
N LEU A 9 -17.14 -18.65 3.30
CA LEU A 9 -15.83 -18.17 3.76
C LEU A 9 -15.57 -16.67 3.57
N TRP A 10 -16.55 -15.81 3.81
CA TRP A 10 -16.26 -14.49 4.39
C TRP A 10 -17.10 -14.31 5.66
N VAL A 11 -16.74 -15.03 6.72
CA VAL A 11 -17.07 -14.55 8.06
C VAL A 11 -16.17 -13.34 8.27
N ASP A 12 -16.70 -12.15 7.96
CA ASP A 12 -16.04 -10.88 8.30
C ASP A 12 -16.00 -10.80 9.82
N THR A 13 -14.91 -11.30 10.40
CA THR A 13 -14.76 -11.43 11.84
C THR A 13 -14.52 -10.03 12.37
N THR A 14 -15.47 -9.51 13.14
CA THR A 14 -15.33 -8.16 13.72
C THR A 14 -14.02 -8.09 14.50
N LYS A 15 -13.16 -7.14 14.12
CA LYS A 15 -11.91 -6.90 14.82
C LYS A 15 -12.18 -6.22 16.16
N ALA A 16 -11.41 -6.56 17.17
CA ALA A 16 -11.39 -5.80 18.42
C ALA A 16 -10.80 -4.39 18.20
N VAL A 17 -11.15 -3.45 19.07
CA VAL A 17 -10.67 -2.07 19.05
C VAL A 17 -10.13 -1.74 20.44
N ILE A 18 -8.94 -1.11 20.48
CA ILE A 18 -8.35 -0.65 21.74
C ILE A 18 -8.76 0.81 21.96
N THR A 19 -9.28 1.10 23.15
CA THR A 19 -9.55 2.46 23.62
C THR A 19 -8.66 2.78 24.82
N LEU A 20 -8.09 3.99 24.85
CA LEU A 20 -7.20 4.44 25.94
C LEU A 20 -7.94 5.34 26.92
N GLN A 21 -7.70 5.14 28.20
CA GLN A 21 -8.20 5.99 29.29
C GLN A 21 -7.04 6.34 30.24
N PRO A 22 -6.56 7.61 30.22
CA PRO A 22 -6.97 8.72 29.34
C PRO A 22 -6.60 8.48 27.86
N PRO A 23 -7.17 9.23 26.88
CA PRO A 23 -7.10 8.91 25.44
C PRO A 23 -5.76 9.27 24.79
N TRP A 24 -4.64 9.23 25.52
CA TRP A 24 -3.35 9.73 25.06
C TRP A 24 -2.39 8.59 24.73
N VAL A 25 -1.84 8.59 23.51
CA VAL A 25 -0.83 7.59 23.07
C VAL A 25 0.58 7.89 23.57
N SER A 26 0.73 8.99 24.31
CA SER A 26 1.99 9.37 24.96
C SER A 26 1.68 9.82 26.38
N VAL A 27 2.33 9.20 27.34
CA VAL A 27 2.11 9.48 28.77
C VAL A 27 3.45 9.63 29.48
N PHE A 28 3.43 10.26 30.64
CA PHE A 28 4.63 10.39 31.46
C PHE A 28 4.88 9.11 32.26
N GLN A 29 6.14 8.91 32.64
CA GLN A 29 6.46 7.90 33.63
C GLN A 29 5.67 8.14 34.93
N GLU A 30 5.36 7.07 35.66
CA GLU A 30 4.59 7.07 36.92
C GLU A 30 3.08 7.37 36.74
N GLU A 31 2.64 7.72 35.53
CA GLU A 31 1.22 7.90 35.26
C GLU A 31 0.48 6.58 35.13
N THR A 32 -0.82 6.64 35.41
CA THR A 32 -1.73 5.52 35.19
C THR A 32 -2.38 5.64 33.81
N VAL A 33 -2.31 4.56 33.03
CA VAL A 33 -3.04 4.43 31.76
C VAL A 33 -3.75 3.09 31.71
N THR A 34 -4.97 3.10 31.19
CA THR A 34 -5.80 1.90 31.02
C THR A 34 -6.11 1.70 29.55
N LEU A 35 -5.77 0.53 29.03
CA LEU A 35 -6.17 0.08 27.70
C LEU A 35 -7.41 -0.80 27.85
N GLN A 36 -8.46 -0.51 27.10
CA GLN A 36 -9.68 -1.32 27.07
C GLN A 36 -9.84 -1.97 25.70
N CYS A 37 -10.15 -3.27 25.70
CA CYS A 37 -10.40 -4.05 24.49
C CYS A 37 -11.90 -4.22 24.29
N GLU A 38 -12.42 -3.50 23.30
CA GLU A 38 -13.84 -3.48 22.95
C GLU A 38 -14.07 -4.24 21.64
N VAL A 39 -15.16 -4.98 21.55
CA VAL A 39 -15.57 -5.63 20.30
C VAL A 39 -16.92 -5.04 19.92
N PRO A 40 -17.04 -4.39 18.74
CA PRO A 40 -18.32 -3.92 18.27
C PRO A 40 -19.33 -5.08 18.23
N ARG A 41 -20.49 -4.88 18.87
CA ARG A 41 -21.66 -5.80 18.85
C ARG A 41 -21.53 -7.10 19.65
N LEU A 42 -20.53 -7.28 20.54
CA LEU A 42 -20.46 -8.41 21.46
C LEU A 42 -20.56 -7.96 22.93
N PRO A 43 -21.67 -8.26 23.65
CA PRO A 43 -21.74 -8.13 25.10
C PRO A 43 -20.99 -9.28 25.79
N GLY A 44 -20.33 -8.94 26.90
CA GLY A 44 -19.15 -9.67 27.40
C GLY A 44 -19.39 -10.93 28.24
N SER A 45 -18.61 -11.96 27.93
CA SER A 45 -18.09 -12.99 28.86
C SER A 45 -16.80 -13.67 28.38
N SER A 46 -16.23 -13.26 27.23
CA SER A 46 -15.05 -13.88 26.65
C SER A 46 -13.74 -13.33 27.23
N SER A 47 -12.76 -14.22 27.37
CA SER A 47 -11.39 -13.87 27.74
C SER A 47 -10.74 -12.97 26.69
N THR A 48 -9.86 -12.07 27.15
CA THR A 48 -9.11 -11.14 26.29
C THR A 48 -7.64 -11.52 26.31
N GLN A 49 -7.05 -11.72 25.15
CA GLN A 49 -5.62 -11.92 24.98
C GLN A 49 -4.98 -10.59 24.58
N TRP A 50 -4.01 -10.13 25.37
CA TRP A 50 -3.24 -8.91 25.09
C TRP A 50 -1.87 -9.27 24.54
N PHE A 51 -1.39 -8.47 23.60
CA PHE A 51 -0.07 -8.58 22.99
C PHE A 51 0.69 -7.26 23.13
N LEU A 52 1.93 -7.34 23.59
CA LEU A 52 2.88 -6.22 23.64
C LEU A 52 4.08 -6.59 22.75
N ASN A 53 4.35 -5.79 21.73
CA ASN A 53 5.39 -6.04 20.73
C ASN A 53 5.31 -7.46 20.14
N GLY A 54 4.08 -7.93 19.87
CA GLY A 54 3.79 -9.27 19.36
C GLY A 54 3.82 -10.40 20.40
N THR A 55 4.27 -10.13 21.63
CA THR A 55 4.35 -11.13 22.70
C THR A 55 3.08 -11.14 23.53
N ALA A 56 2.49 -12.32 23.76
CA ALA A 56 1.33 -12.47 24.61
C ALA A 56 1.64 -12.12 26.07
N THR A 57 0.79 -11.32 26.69
CA THR A 57 0.88 -10.98 28.11
C THR A 57 0.02 -11.91 28.96
N GLN A 58 0.23 -11.91 30.28
CA GLN A 58 -0.52 -12.76 31.21
C GLN A 58 -1.92 -12.21 31.53
N THR A 59 -2.23 -10.98 31.12
CA THR A 59 -3.50 -10.34 31.42
C THR A 59 -4.62 -10.90 30.54
N SER A 60 -5.65 -11.47 31.17
CA SER A 60 -6.81 -12.06 30.49
C SER A 60 -8.07 -11.19 30.53
N THR A 61 -8.02 -10.09 31.29
CA THR A 61 -9.13 -9.14 31.49
C THR A 61 -9.28 -8.20 30.29
N PRO A 62 -10.51 -7.73 30.00
CA PRO A 62 -10.75 -6.78 28.91
C PRO A 62 -10.16 -5.39 29.18
N SER A 63 -9.75 -5.12 30.42
CA SER A 63 -9.06 -3.91 30.84
C SER A 63 -7.63 -4.26 31.23
N TYR A 64 -6.66 -3.62 30.59
CA TYR A 64 -5.23 -3.72 30.89
C TYR A 64 -4.79 -2.42 31.54
N ARG A 65 -4.53 -2.45 32.84
CA ARG A 65 -4.23 -1.25 33.63
C ARG A 65 -2.75 -1.19 34.01
N ILE A 66 -2.08 -0.14 33.56
CA ILE A 66 -0.71 0.20 33.93
C ILE A 66 -0.82 1.28 35.00
N THR A 67 -0.48 0.94 36.25
CA THR A 67 -0.66 1.87 37.40
C THR A 67 0.48 2.87 37.53
N SER A 68 1.71 2.45 37.25
CA SER A 68 2.90 3.30 37.28
C SER A 68 3.71 3.02 36.02
N ALA A 69 3.43 3.79 34.97
CA ALA A 69 4.06 3.58 33.67
C ALA A 69 5.59 3.69 33.74
N SER A 70 6.27 2.79 33.04
CA SER A 70 7.72 2.69 32.93
C SER A 70 8.14 2.64 31.46
N VAL A 71 9.40 2.94 31.15
CA VAL A 71 9.89 2.91 29.77
C VAL A 71 9.69 1.53 29.11
N LYS A 72 9.66 0.45 29.91
CA LYS A 72 9.42 -0.93 29.44
C LYS A 72 7.98 -1.18 28.96
N ASP A 73 7.04 -0.33 29.37
CA ASP A 73 5.65 -0.38 28.92
C ASP A 73 5.45 0.35 27.58
N SER A 74 6.51 0.90 26.98
CA SER A 74 6.44 1.47 25.63
C SER A 74 6.43 0.36 24.59
N GLY A 75 5.57 0.48 23.58
CA GLY A 75 5.52 -0.48 22.50
C GLY A 75 4.21 -0.51 21.73
N GLU A 76 4.12 -1.50 20.85
CA GLU A 76 2.93 -1.79 20.07
C GLU A 76 1.99 -2.72 20.86
N TYR A 77 0.80 -2.22 21.17
CA TYR A 77 -0.25 -2.99 21.84
C TYR A 77 -1.29 -3.49 20.82
N ARG A 78 -1.69 -4.75 20.97
CA ARG A 78 -2.83 -5.36 20.27
C ARG A 78 -3.67 -6.18 21.25
N CYS A 79 -4.97 -6.32 20.97
CA CYS A 79 -5.84 -7.17 21.76
C CYS A 79 -6.68 -8.09 20.86
N GLN A 80 -7.11 -9.21 21.42
CA GLN A 80 -8.02 -10.15 20.80
C GLN A 80 -8.99 -10.65 21.87
N ARG A 81 -10.29 -10.65 21.60
CA ARG A 81 -11.30 -11.01 22.60
C ARG A 81 -12.27 -12.05 22.07
N GLY A 82 -12.30 -13.24 22.69
CA GLY A 82 -13.07 -14.37 22.18
C GLY A 82 -12.75 -14.69 20.71
N PRO A 83 -13.76 -14.95 19.86
CA PRO A 83 -13.56 -15.28 18.44
C PRO A 83 -13.29 -14.06 17.54
N SER A 84 -13.10 -12.86 18.09
CA SER A 84 -12.81 -11.66 17.28
C SER A 84 -11.45 -11.74 16.58
N GLY A 85 -11.32 -10.98 15.50
CA GLY A 85 -10.02 -10.69 14.90
C GLY A 85 -9.17 -9.83 15.83
N ARG A 86 -7.83 -9.92 15.69
CA ARG A 86 -6.89 -9.04 16.40
C ARG A 86 -7.15 -7.59 16.05
N SER A 87 -7.04 -6.72 17.05
CA SER A 87 -7.15 -5.28 16.87
C SER A 87 -6.05 -4.72 15.97
N ASP A 88 -6.33 -3.55 15.40
CA ASP A 88 -5.27 -2.73 14.83
C ASP A 88 -4.30 -2.28 15.95
N PRO A 89 -3.01 -2.08 15.62
CA PRO A 89 -1.99 -1.76 16.60
C PRO A 89 -2.11 -0.33 17.12
N ILE A 90 -1.81 -0.13 18.41
CA ILE A 90 -1.63 1.19 19.00
C ILE A 90 -0.24 1.30 19.61
N GLN A 91 0.48 2.37 19.25
CA GLN A 91 1.82 2.64 19.75
C GLN A 91 1.75 3.52 21.01
N LEU A 92 1.99 2.92 22.18
CA LEU A 92 2.08 3.65 23.45
C LEU A 92 3.54 4.02 23.72
N GLU A 93 3.78 5.29 24.08
CA GLU A 93 5.13 5.77 24.42
C GLU A 93 5.15 6.42 25.80
N ILE A 94 6.15 6.04 26.60
CA ILE A 94 6.38 6.58 27.94
C ILE A 94 7.57 7.54 27.91
N HIS A 95 7.34 8.78 28.32
CA HIS A 95 8.33 9.87 28.24
C HIS A 95 8.77 10.36 29.63
N ARG A 96 9.94 11.00 29.67
CA ARG A 96 10.55 11.61 30.87
C ARG A 96 10.99 13.04 30.58
N ASP A 97 10.04 13.95 30.47
CA ASP A 97 10.28 15.35 30.10
C ASP A 97 9.44 16.32 30.93
N TRP A 98 9.71 17.62 30.81
CA TRP A 98 8.93 18.66 31.50
C TRP A 98 7.56 18.91 30.86
N LEU A 99 7.51 18.87 29.53
CA LEU A 99 6.31 19.00 28.72
C LEU A 99 6.22 17.84 27.76
N LEU A 100 5.01 17.32 27.58
CA LEU A 100 4.70 16.25 26.66
C LEU A 100 3.50 16.66 25.82
N LEU A 101 3.67 16.64 24.50
CA LEU A 101 2.52 16.81 23.62
C LEU A 101 1.76 15.47 23.54
N GLN A 102 0.61 15.42 24.17
CA GLN A 102 -0.31 14.29 24.10
C GLN A 102 -1.21 14.44 22.88
N VAL A 103 -1.29 13.39 22.08
CA VAL A 103 -2.18 13.29 20.90
C VAL A 103 -3.14 12.12 21.09
N SER A 104 -4.35 12.21 20.52
CA SER A 104 -5.35 11.13 20.64
C SER A 104 -5.02 9.89 19.81
N SER A 105 -4.37 10.08 18.65
CA SER A 105 -3.84 9.04 17.77
C SER A 105 -2.66 9.62 16.99
N ARG A 106 -1.85 8.76 16.35
CA ARG A 106 -0.79 9.17 15.41
C ARG A 106 -1.25 9.10 13.96
N VAL A 107 -2.26 8.27 13.69
CA VAL A 107 -2.81 8.03 12.36
C VAL A 107 -4.29 8.30 12.42
N PHE A 108 -4.77 9.18 11.55
CA PHE A 108 -6.16 9.57 11.42
C PHE A 108 -6.62 9.38 9.99
N THR A 109 -7.92 9.21 9.82
CA THR A 109 -8.58 9.41 8.52
C THR A 109 -9.13 10.82 8.44
N GLU A 110 -9.15 11.38 7.25
CA GLU A 110 -9.68 12.72 7.02
C GLU A 110 -11.14 12.83 7.48
N GLY A 111 -11.44 13.89 8.22
CA GLY A 111 -12.71 14.12 8.89
C GLY A 111 -12.73 13.71 10.36
N GLU A 112 -11.81 12.86 10.83
CA GLU A 112 -11.74 12.49 12.26
C GLU A 112 -11.23 13.66 13.13
N PRO A 113 -11.70 13.76 14.38
CA PRO A 113 -11.25 14.78 15.31
C PRO A 113 -9.87 14.44 15.89
N LEU A 114 -8.95 15.40 15.82
CA LEU A 114 -7.63 15.32 16.45
C LEU A 114 -7.61 16.16 17.73
N ALA A 115 -7.38 15.50 18.87
CA ALA A 115 -7.18 16.18 20.15
C ALA A 115 -5.70 16.26 20.49
N LEU A 116 -5.25 17.46 20.86
CA LEU A 116 -3.91 17.81 21.26
C LEU A 116 -3.95 18.37 22.69
N ARG A 117 -3.03 17.94 23.55
CA ARG A 117 -2.86 18.47 24.90
C ARG A 117 -1.39 18.67 25.19
N CYS A 118 -0.99 19.88 25.52
CA CYS A 118 0.31 20.16 26.10
C CYS A 118 0.27 19.77 27.59
N HIS A 119 0.76 18.59 27.91
CA HIS A 119 0.72 18.04 29.26
C HIS A 119 2.01 18.36 30.01
N ALA A 120 1.89 18.84 31.24
CA ALA A 120 3.04 19.18 32.07
C ALA A 120 3.27 18.09 33.11
N TRP A 121 4.55 17.79 33.36
CA TRP A 121 4.94 16.79 34.34
C TRP A 121 4.25 17.02 35.69
N LYS A 122 3.64 15.98 36.27
CA LYS A 122 2.88 16.02 37.54
C LYS A 122 1.78 17.10 37.56
N ASP A 123 1.12 17.31 36.41
CA ASP A 123 0.06 18.30 36.22
C ASP A 123 0.43 19.72 36.72
N LYS A 124 1.71 20.08 36.62
CA LYS A 124 2.19 21.42 37.02
C LYS A 124 1.55 22.51 36.17
N LEU A 125 1.32 23.67 36.77
CA LEU A 125 0.76 24.82 36.08
C LEU A 125 1.76 25.37 35.05
N VAL A 126 1.29 25.51 33.80
CA VAL A 126 2.02 26.17 32.72
C VAL A 126 1.10 27.19 32.02
N TYR A 127 1.68 28.31 31.61
CA TYR A 127 0.99 29.43 30.98
C TYR A 127 1.72 29.87 29.70
N ASN A 128 1.11 30.76 28.91
CA ASN A 128 1.64 31.21 27.63
C ASN A 128 2.04 30.02 26.71
N VAL A 129 1.11 29.09 26.57
CA VAL A 129 1.31 27.83 25.82
C VAL A 129 1.16 28.10 24.33
N LEU A 130 2.16 27.65 23.55
CA LEU A 130 2.18 27.68 22.09
C LEU A 130 2.15 26.25 21.56
N TYR A 131 1.31 25.99 20.56
CA TYR A 131 1.34 24.77 19.76
C TYR A 131 1.98 25.07 18.41
N TYR A 132 2.83 24.15 17.98
CA TYR A 132 3.60 24.24 16.75
C TYR A 132 3.26 23.07 15.84
N GLN A 133 3.26 23.33 14.53
CA GLN A 133 3.20 22.33 13.48
C GLN A 133 4.35 22.62 12.51
N ASN A 134 5.21 21.64 12.28
CA ASN A 134 6.39 21.77 11.41
C ASN A 134 7.27 22.99 11.78
N GLY A 135 7.46 23.24 13.07
CA GLY A 135 8.26 24.37 13.58
C GLY A 135 7.51 25.71 13.63
N LYS A 136 6.34 25.84 13.00
CA LYS A 136 5.56 27.08 12.99
C LYS A 136 4.50 27.08 14.09
N ALA A 137 4.51 28.12 14.94
CA ALA A 137 3.45 28.33 15.92
C ALA A 137 2.13 28.66 15.21
N PHE A 138 1.06 27.94 15.56
CA PHE A 138 -0.27 28.14 14.95
C PHE A 138 -1.37 28.39 15.98
N LYS A 139 -1.15 28.06 17.26
CA LYS A 139 -2.11 28.33 18.34
C LYS A 139 -1.41 28.79 19.61
N PHE A 140 -1.98 29.81 20.26
CA PHE A 140 -1.55 30.33 21.54
C PHE A 140 -2.68 30.28 22.57
N PHE A 141 -2.34 29.97 23.81
CA PHE A 141 -3.24 30.07 24.96
C PHE A 141 -2.52 30.69 26.16
N TYR A 142 -3.15 31.67 26.81
CA TYR A 142 -2.63 32.27 28.05
C TYR A 142 -2.55 31.27 29.19
N ARG A 143 -3.59 30.42 29.36
CA ARG A 143 -3.61 29.30 30.30
C ARG A 143 -3.59 27.99 29.53
N ASN A 144 -2.94 26.97 30.07
CA ASN A 144 -2.90 25.67 29.41
C ASN A 144 -4.32 25.16 29.12
N SER A 145 -4.56 24.80 27.87
CA SER A 145 -5.86 24.32 27.40
C SER A 145 -5.66 23.24 26.32
N LYS A 146 -6.63 22.31 26.27
CA LYS A 146 -6.70 21.29 25.23
C LYS A 146 -7.11 21.94 23.92
N LEU A 147 -6.53 21.49 22.82
CA LEU A 147 -6.84 21.93 21.47
C LEU A 147 -7.45 20.77 20.70
N THR A 148 -8.64 20.97 20.15
CA THR A 148 -9.32 19.96 19.33
C THR A 148 -9.52 20.51 17.92
N ILE A 149 -8.95 19.83 16.93
CA ILE A 149 -9.23 20.03 15.52
C ILE A 149 -10.41 19.12 15.19
N LEU A 150 -11.59 19.72 14.98
CA LEU A 150 -12.85 18.97 14.83
C LEU A 150 -12.90 18.07 13.60
N LYS A 151 -12.29 18.51 12.50
CA LYS A 151 -12.19 17.77 11.24
C LYS A 151 -10.78 17.90 10.70
N THR A 152 -10.04 16.81 10.72
CA THR A 152 -8.71 16.74 10.13
C THR A 152 -8.78 16.63 8.61
N ASN A 153 -7.72 17.07 7.93
CA ASN A 153 -7.50 16.96 6.49
C ASN A 153 -5.99 16.80 6.25
N ILE A 154 -5.57 16.68 5.00
CA ILE A 154 -4.17 16.46 4.62
C ILE A 154 -3.22 17.59 5.09
N SER A 155 -3.70 18.84 5.23
CA SER A 155 -2.86 19.96 5.69
C SER A 155 -2.51 19.89 7.18
N HIS A 156 -3.18 19.02 7.95
CA HIS A 156 -2.84 18.73 9.34
C HIS A 156 -1.74 17.67 9.47
N ASN A 157 -1.11 17.23 8.38
CA ASN A 157 0.06 16.36 8.46
C ASN A 157 1.28 17.11 8.97
N GLY A 158 2.09 16.45 9.80
CA GLY A 158 3.38 16.97 10.21
C GLY A 158 3.80 16.64 11.63
N ALA A 159 4.93 17.24 12.02
CA ALA A 159 5.48 17.12 13.36
C ALA A 159 4.95 18.24 14.27
N TYR A 160 4.24 17.84 15.32
CA TYR A 160 3.68 18.74 16.31
C TYR A 160 4.53 18.76 17.58
N HIS A 161 4.64 19.93 18.20
CA HIS A 161 5.18 20.06 19.56
C HIS A 161 4.51 21.24 20.27
N CYS A 162 4.73 21.39 21.57
CA CYS A 162 4.27 22.55 22.32
C CYS A 162 5.39 23.16 23.16
N SER A 163 5.24 24.45 23.48
CA SER A 163 6.08 25.12 24.46
C SER A 163 5.21 25.87 25.46
N GLY A 164 5.65 25.97 26.70
CA GLY A 164 4.93 26.69 27.76
C GLY A 164 5.89 27.31 28.77
N MET A 165 5.40 28.32 29.47
CA MET A 165 6.13 28.98 30.55
C MET A 165 5.76 28.36 31.90
N GLY A 166 6.78 27.92 32.64
CA GLY A 166 6.69 27.56 34.05
C GLY A 166 7.69 28.40 34.85
N LYS A 167 8.66 27.75 35.51
CA LYS A 167 9.86 28.43 36.04
C LYS A 167 10.76 28.97 34.92
N HIS A 168 10.84 28.22 33.83
CA HIS A 168 11.50 28.60 32.58
C HIS A 168 10.57 28.26 31.42
N ARG A 169 10.97 28.64 30.21
CA ARG A 169 10.30 28.17 29.00
C ARG A 169 10.72 26.72 28.74
N TYR A 170 9.75 25.81 28.76
CA TYR A 170 9.94 24.41 28.41
C TYR A 170 9.33 24.14 27.03
N THR A 171 9.88 23.14 26.34
CA THR A 171 9.39 22.69 25.02
C THR A 171 9.30 21.17 25.04
N SER A 172 8.22 20.62 24.49
CA SER A 172 8.02 19.18 24.39
C SER A 172 8.81 18.57 23.23
N ALA A 173 9.03 17.26 23.29
CA ALA A 173 9.42 16.50 22.11
C ALA A 173 8.37 16.62 20.97
N GLY A 174 8.81 16.37 19.75
CA GLY A 174 7.97 16.37 18.55
C GLY A 174 7.25 15.05 18.33
N VAL A 175 5.97 15.11 17.94
CA VAL A 175 5.14 13.95 17.60
C VAL A 175 4.68 14.07 16.16
N SER A 176 4.94 13.06 15.34
CA SER A 176 4.50 13.03 13.94
C SER A 176 3.06 12.52 13.85
N VAL A 177 2.20 13.32 13.23
CA VAL A 177 0.78 12.99 12.98
C VAL A 177 0.57 12.83 11.48
N THR A 178 -0.11 11.74 11.10
CA THR A 178 -0.44 11.40 9.71
C THR A 178 -1.95 11.29 9.54
N VAL A 179 -2.52 12.10 8.66
CA VAL A 179 -3.90 12.06 8.19
C VAL A 179 -3.91 11.42 6.81
N LYS A 180 -4.61 10.29 6.70
CA LYS A 180 -4.88 9.62 5.43
C LYS A 180 -6.10 10.29 4.79
N GLY A 181 -5.94 10.78 3.57
CA GLY A 181 -7.06 11.34 2.80
C GLY A 181 -8.12 10.28 2.50
N LEU A 182 -9.35 10.69 2.22
CA LEU A 182 -10.37 9.76 1.72
C LEU A 182 -9.89 9.16 0.40
N GLN A 183 -9.49 7.89 0.41
CA GLN A 183 -9.40 7.09 -0.80
C GLN A 183 -10.82 6.88 -1.30
N LEU A 184 -11.31 7.78 -2.16
CA LEU A 184 -12.47 7.49 -2.97
C LEU A 184 -12.18 6.17 -3.69
N PRO A 185 -13.04 5.15 -3.58
CA PRO A 185 -12.88 3.94 -4.37
C PRO A 185 -12.79 4.38 -5.82
N THR A 186 -11.68 4.06 -6.48
CA THR A 186 -11.51 4.32 -7.91
C THR A 186 -12.78 3.82 -8.60
N PRO A 187 -13.54 4.69 -9.30
CA PRO A 187 -14.83 4.31 -9.82
C PRO A 187 -14.69 3.02 -10.61
N VAL A 188 -15.38 1.96 -10.21
CA VAL A 188 -15.28 0.64 -10.87
C VAL A 188 -15.56 0.76 -12.37
N TRP A 189 -16.37 1.76 -12.77
CA TRP A 189 -16.63 2.10 -14.15
C TRP A 189 -15.37 2.50 -14.95
N LEU A 190 -14.33 3.07 -14.32
CA LEU A 190 -13.05 3.33 -14.98
C LEU A 190 -12.33 2.04 -15.36
N HIS A 191 -12.37 1.02 -14.50
CA HIS A 191 -11.84 -0.30 -14.85
C HIS A 191 -12.65 -0.95 -15.96
N VAL A 192 -13.98 -0.87 -15.90
CA VAL A 192 -14.87 -1.40 -16.95
C VAL A 192 -14.61 -0.71 -18.29
N LEU A 193 -14.50 0.62 -18.31
CA LEU A 193 -14.22 1.40 -19.51
C LEU A 193 -12.85 1.03 -20.10
N PHE A 194 -11.83 0.89 -19.25
CA PHE A 194 -10.50 0.46 -19.67
C PHE A 194 -10.52 -0.92 -20.33
N TYR A 195 -11.16 -1.91 -19.69
CA TYR A 195 -11.29 -3.26 -20.27
C TYR A 195 -12.10 -3.28 -21.56
N LEU A 196 -13.12 -2.43 -21.68
CA LEU A 196 -13.96 -2.34 -22.87
C LEU A 196 -13.17 -1.75 -24.05
N VAL A 197 -12.37 -0.69 -23.82
CA VAL A 197 -11.47 -0.11 -24.83
C VAL A 197 -10.40 -1.11 -25.26
N VAL A 198 -9.77 -1.81 -24.31
CA VAL A 198 -8.77 -2.86 -24.62
C VAL A 198 -9.42 -3.98 -25.45
N GLY A 199 -10.62 -4.43 -25.08
CA GLY A 199 -11.38 -5.43 -25.83
C GLY A 199 -11.66 -5.00 -27.28
N ILE A 200 -12.09 -3.76 -27.49
CA ILE A 200 -12.33 -3.19 -28.83
C ILE A 200 -11.01 -3.16 -29.63
N MET A 201 -9.91 -2.71 -29.05
CA MET A 201 -8.61 -2.67 -29.73
C MET A 201 -8.14 -4.06 -30.19
N PHE A 202 -8.34 -5.10 -29.36
CA PHE A 202 -8.06 -6.48 -29.75
C PHE A 202 -8.97 -6.97 -30.88
N LEU A 203 -10.27 -6.63 -30.86
CA LEU A 203 -11.19 -6.98 -31.94
C LEU A 203 -10.82 -6.29 -33.25
N VAL A 204 -10.46 -5.00 -33.23
CA VAL A 204 -10.03 -4.26 -34.43
C VAL A 204 -8.75 -4.87 -35.00
N ASN A 205 -7.75 -5.13 -34.15
CA ASN A 205 -6.49 -5.73 -34.59
C ASN A 205 -6.67 -7.14 -35.15
N THR A 206 -7.52 -7.97 -34.54
CA THR A 206 -7.81 -9.32 -35.05
C THR A 206 -8.56 -9.28 -36.39
N VAL A 207 -9.54 -8.38 -36.55
CA VAL A 207 -10.25 -8.19 -37.83
C VAL A 207 -9.30 -7.70 -38.91
N LEU A 208 -8.44 -6.73 -38.61
CA LEU A 208 -7.43 -6.21 -39.53
C LEU A 208 -6.46 -7.33 -39.95
N TRP A 209 -5.97 -8.10 -38.98
CA TRP A 209 -5.09 -9.26 -39.23
C TRP A 209 -5.76 -10.30 -40.13
N VAL A 210 -7.02 -10.64 -39.87
CA VAL A 210 -7.79 -11.60 -40.69
C VAL A 210 -8.02 -11.06 -42.09
N THR A 211 -8.31 -9.77 -42.24
CA THR A 211 -8.52 -9.11 -43.54
C THR A 211 -7.24 -9.12 -44.36
N ILE A 212 -6.11 -8.72 -43.78
CA ILE A 212 -4.79 -8.77 -44.43
C ILE A 212 -4.43 -10.21 -44.81
N ARG A 213 -4.69 -11.19 -43.92
CA ARG A 213 -4.42 -12.61 -44.21
C ARG A 213 -5.31 -13.14 -45.35
N LYS A 214 -6.58 -12.72 -45.42
CA LYS A 214 -7.49 -13.04 -46.53
C LYS A 214 -6.99 -12.43 -47.83
N GLU A 215 -6.54 -11.18 -47.84
CA GLU A 215 -5.95 -10.54 -49.02
C GLU A 215 -4.64 -11.21 -49.46
N LEU A 216 -3.77 -11.58 -48.54
CA LEU A 216 -2.56 -12.35 -48.84
C LEU A 216 -2.88 -13.73 -49.43
N LYS A 217 -3.90 -14.42 -48.91
CA LYS A 217 -4.37 -15.67 -49.50
C LYS A 217 -5.00 -15.46 -50.88
N ARG A 218 -5.75 -14.36 -51.08
CA ARG A 218 -6.30 -13.99 -52.38
C ARG A 218 -5.18 -13.73 -53.37
N LYS A 219 -4.18 -12.90 -53.03
CA LYS A 219 -3.01 -12.64 -53.88
C LYS A 219 -2.23 -13.92 -54.19
N LYS A 220 -2.03 -14.82 -53.23
CA LYS A 220 -1.44 -16.14 -53.47
C LYS A 220 -2.28 -17.00 -54.42
N LYS A 221 -3.61 -16.98 -54.28
CA LYS A 221 -4.52 -17.70 -55.17
C LYS A 221 -4.51 -17.11 -56.59
N TRP A 222 -4.59 -15.79 -56.74
CA TRP A 222 -4.47 -15.09 -58.02
C TRP A 222 -3.12 -15.33 -58.70
N ASN A 223 -2.01 -15.32 -57.95
CA ASN A 223 -0.69 -15.65 -58.51
C ASN A 223 -0.60 -17.12 -58.96
N LEU A 224 -1.30 -18.04 -58.27
CA LEU A 224 -1.36 -19.45 -58.64
C LEU A 224 -2.26 -19.68 -59.86
N GLU A 225 -3.36 -18.92 -59.98
CA GLU A 225 -4.30 -18.95 -61.11
C GLU A 225 -3.69 -18.32 -62.36
N ILE A 226 -2.93 -17.21 -62.22
CA ILE A 226 -2.10 -16.61 -63.29
C ILE A 226 -0.98 -17.57 -63.73
N SER A 227 -0.38 -18.31 -62.78
CA SER A 227 0.62 -19.35 -63.12
C SER A 227 0.00 -20.56 -63.83
N LEU A 228 -1.29 -20.84 -63.58
CA LEU A 228 -2.03 -21.94 -64.21
C LEU A 228 -2.56 -21.55 -65.61
N ASP A 229 -2.95 -20.30 -65.80
CA ASP A 229 -3.43 -19.75 -67.08
C ASP A 229 -2.28 -19.46 -68.05
N SER A 230 -1.12 -19.03 -67.52
CA SER A 230 0.13 -18.93 -68.29
C SER A 230 0.67 -20.29 -68.76
N ALA A 231 0.18 -21.41 -68.23
CA ALA A 231 0.59 -22.75 -68.64
C ALA A 231 -0.15 -23.28 -69.87
N HIS A 232 -1.17 -22.56 -70.38
CA HIS A 232 -1.96 -23.01 -71.54
C HIS A 232 -1.57 -22.37 -72.89
N GLU A 233 -0.64 -21.41 -72.91
CA GLU A 233 -0.06 -20.93 -74.18
C GLU A 233 1.44 -20.61 -74.03
N LYS A 234 2.25 -21.66 -73.86
CA LYS A 234 3.55 -21.87 -74.54
C LYS A 234 4.24 -23.12 -74.01
N LYS A 235 4.24 -24.15 -74.85
CA LYS A 235 5.25 -25.20 -74.84
C LYS A 235 6.57 -24.60 -75.34
N VAL A 236 7.45 -24.15 -74.44
CA VAL A 236 8.91 -24.13 -74.71
C VAL A 236 9.64 -24.44 -73.41
N THR A 237 10.18 -25.65 -73.36
CA THR A 237 11.25 -26.13 -72.48
C THR A 237 12.34 -25.07 -72.28
N SER A 238 12.62 -24.61 -71.05
CA SER A 238 13.90 -23.90 -70.80
C SER A 238 14.36 -23.77 -69.34
N SER A 239 13.53 -23.45 -68.34
CA SER A 239 14.10 -22.97 -67.04
C SER A 239 14.29 -24.03 -65.95
N LEU A 240 13.69 -25.22 -66.08
CA LEU A 240 13.82 -26.32 -65.09
C LEU A 240 15.10 -27.18 -65.26
N GLN A 241 15.94 -26.82 -66.24
CA GLN A 241 17.24 -27.44 -66.53
C GLN A 241 18.41 -26.58 -65.99
N GLU A 242 18.22 -25.28 -65.82
CA GLU A 242 19.29 -24.33 -65.46
C GLU A 242 19.55 -24.28 -63.94
N ASP A 243 18.51 -24.42 -63.12
CA ASP A 243 18.67 -24.44 -61.65
C ASP A 243 19.31 -25.74 -61.11
N ARG A 244 19.15 -26.86 -61.83
CA ARG A 244 19.72 -28.16 -61.39
C ARG A 244 21.22 -28.28 -61.67
N HIS A 245 21.72 -27.52 -62.65
CA HIS A 245 23.14 -27.45 -62.98
C HIS A 245 23.88 -26.46 -62.06
N LEU A 246 23.22 -25.37 -61.62
CA LEU A 246 23.79 -24.43 -60.65
C LEU A 246 23.90 -25.02 -59.22
N GLU A 247 22.96 -25.86 -58.80
CA GLU A 247 23.00 -26.48 -57.46
C GLU A 247 24.10 -27.56 -57.33
N GLU A 248 24.43 -28.26 -58.42
CA GLU A 248 25.57 -29.19 -58.49
C GLU A 248 26.91 -28.45 -58.48
N GLU A 249 27.02 -27.31 -59.18
CA GLU A 249 28.25 -26.49 -59.19
C GLU A 249 28.51 -25.84 -57.81
N LEU A 250 27.45 -25.42 -57.11
CA LEU A 250 27.55 -24.82 -55.76
C LEU A 250 27.93 -25.85 -54.69
N LYS A 251 27.51 -27.12 -54.83
CA LYS A 251 27.95 -28.22 -53.96
C LYS A 251 29.42 -28.58 -54.17
N LYS A 252 29.93 -28.46 -55.40
CA LYS A 252 31.35 -28.66 -55.74
C LYS A 252 32.25 -27.56 -55.16
N GLN A 253 31.82 -26.30 -55.23
CA GLN A 253 32.55 -25.14 -54.68
C GLN A 253 32.62 -25.13 -53.14
N LEU A 254 31.59 -25.68 -52.45
CA LEU A 254 31.58 -25.75 -50.99
C LEU A 254 32.50 -26.86 -50.44
N GLN A 255 32.88 -27.83 -51.26
CA GLN A 255 33.79 -28.93 -50.90
C GLN A 255 35.27 -28.63 -51.20
N GLU A 256 35.56 -27.69 -52.10
CA GLU A 256 36.94 -27.23 -52.41
C GLU A 256 37.42 -26.04 -51.55
N GLY A 257 36.52 -25.34 -50.85
CA GLY A 257 36.85 -24.22 -49.95
C GLY A 257 37.41 -24.63 -48.57
N VAL A 258 37.30 -25.90 -48.19
CA VAL A 258 37.73 -26.41 -46.86
C VAL A 258 39.22 -26.77 -46.81
N HIS A 259 39.97 -26.67 -47.91
CA HIS A 259 41.35 -27.19 -47.96
C HIS A 259 42.44 -26.27 -48.52
N ARG A 260 42.27 -24.93 -48.50
CA ARG A 260 43.33 -24.04 -48.97
C ARG A 260 43.46 -22.71 -48.20
N LYS A 261 44.26 -22.77 -47.13
CA LYS A 261 45.28 -21.79 -46.68
C LYS A 261 44.89 -20.64 -45.73
N GLU A 262 45.20 -20.84 -44.45
CA GLU A 262 46.06 -19.96 -43.60
C GLU A 262 47.52 -20.02 -44.18
N PRO A 263 48.47 -19.06 -44.01
CA PRO A 263 48.71 -18.20 -42.83
C PRO A 263 49.25 -16.75 -43.03
N GLU A 264 49.41 -16.05 -41.89
CA GLU A 264 50.49 -15.09 -41.51
C GLU A 264 50.67 -13.76 -42.30
N GLU A 265 51.05 -12.59 -41.77
CA GLU A 265 51.48 -12.09 -40.44
C GLU A 265 51.54 -10.54 -40.48
N ALA A 266 51.71 -9.92 -39.29
CA ALA A 266 52.42 -8.65 -39.03
C ALA A 266 51.81 -7.28 -39.42
N LYS A 267 51.29 -6.55 -38.43
CA LYS A 267 52.02 -5.48 -37.69
C LYS A 267 51.21 -4.96 -36.51
#